data_AF-A0A9R1X3B7-F1
#
_entry.id   AF-A0A9R1X3B7-F1
#
_cell.length_a   1.000
_cell.length_b   1.000
_cell.length_c   1.000
_cell.angle_alpha   90.00
_cell.angle_beta   90.00
_cell.angle_gamma   90.00
#
_symmetry.space_group_name_H-M   'P 1'
#
loop_
_entity.id
_entity.type
_entity.pdbx_description
1 polymer ?
#
loop_
_entity_poly.entity_id
_entity_poly.type
_entity_poly.pdbx_seq_one_letter_code
_entity_poly.pdbx_strand_id
1 'polypeptide(L)'
;MIMHDSGILIANNYGVIVHFLRKLKSSMSFPLWSGPQDFTNHPIINIALLNDFHYVKVDLQKGHRKANISWIWNMHKSTCSTGWHTLMLTFHHIDHAIIIVLKELMYQIISKM
;
A
#
# COMPACT_ATOMS: atom_id res chain seq x y z
N MET A 1 -0.02 13.16 12.66
CA MET A 1 -0.93 12.33 11.84
C MET A 1 -0.08 11.31 11.10
N ILE A 2 -0.31 10.00 11.30
CA ILE A 2 0.47 8.94 10.65
C ILE A 2 -0.27 8.53 9.36
N MET A 3 0.43 8.41 8.23
CA MET A 3 -0.16 8.19 6.90
C MET A 3 -1.04 6.94 6.76
N HIS A 4 -1.00 5.99 7.70
CA HIS A 4 -1.83 4.79 7.68
C HIS A 4 -3.32 5.12 7.49
N ASP A 5 -3.79 6.23 8.06
CA ASP A 5 -5.19 6.65 8.00
C ASP A 5 -5.48 7.44 6.71
N SER A 6 -4.49 8.22 6.25
CA SER A 6 -4.58 8.98 4.99
C SER A 6 -4.64 8.10 3.75
N GLY A 7 -4.06 6.89 3.80
CA GLY A 7 -4.11 5.94 2.68
C GLY A 7 -5.53 5.58 2.25
N ILE A 8 -6.49 5.56 3.19
CA ILE A 8 -7.90 5.30 2.88
C ILE A 8 -8.55 6.50 2.18
N LEU A 9 -8.22 7.72 2.59
CA LEU A 9 -8.73 8.93 1.94
C LEU A 9 -8.24 9.02 0.50
N ILE A 10 -6.96 8.72 0.27
CA ILE A 10 -6.38 8.65 -1.08
C ILE A 10 -7.08 7.57 -1.91
N ALA A 11 -7.21 6.36 -1.36
CA ALA A 11 -7.85 5.25 -2.06
C ALA A 11 -9.29 5.60 -2.47
N ASN A 12 -10.08 6.15 -1.53
CA ASN A 12 -11.46 6.58 -1.79
C ASN A 12 -11.58 7.67 -2.85
N ASN A 13 -10.75 8.70 -2.76
CA ASN A 13 -10.92 9.88 -3.62
C ASN A 13 -10.45 9.65 -5.06
N TYR A 14 -9.48 8.74 -5.25
CA TYR A 14 -8.85 8.51 -6.55
C TYR A 14 -9.13 7.13 -7.15
N GLY A 15 -9.84 6.25 -6.43
CA GLY A 15 -10.15 4.92 -6.93
C GLY A 15 -8.92 4.01 -7.08
N VAL A 16 -7.93 4.19 -6.20
CA VAL A 16 -6.64 3.49 -6.27
C VAL A 16 -6.44 2.56 -5.08
N ILE A 17 -5.54 1.60 -5.21
CA ILE A 17 -5.06 0.80 -4.07
C ILE A 17 -3.79 1.48 -3.54
N VAL A 18 -3.77 1.83 -2.25
CA VAL A 18 -2.58 2.41 -1.63
C VAL A 18 -1.85 1.34 -0.83
N HIS A 19 -0.62 1.04 -1.24
CA HIS A 19 0.28 0.17 -0.51
C HIS A 19 1.31 1.02 0.25
N PHE A 20 1.20 1.01 1.56
CA PHE A 20 2.07 1.76 2.45
C PHE A 20 3.14 0.84 3.05
N LEU A 21 4.40 1.24 2.94
CA LEU A 21 5.58 0.49 3.38
C LEU A 21 6.29 1.24 4.51
N ARG A 22 6.70 0.51 5.54
CA ARG A 22 7.62 1.00 6.57
C ARG A 22 8.61 -0.10 6.93
N LYS A 23 9.71 0.25 7.61
CA LYS A 23 10.89 -0.61 7.87
C LYS A 23 10.61 -2.10 8.13
N LEU A 24 9.55 -2.44 8.87
CA LEU A 24 9.19 -3.82 9.20
C LEU A 24 7.74 -4.20 8.91
N LYS A 25 6.91 -3.29 8.37
CA LYS A 25 5.48 -3.55 8.16
C LYS A 25 5.01 -2.94 6.85
N SER A 26 3.92 -3.47 6.33
CA SER A 26 3.20 -2.88 5.21
C SER A 26 1.71 -2.96 5.44
N SER A 27 0.98 -1.99 4.89
CA SER A 27 -0.47 -1.95 4.93
C SER A 27 -1.04 -1.59 3.57
N MET A 28 -2.19 -2.16 3.24
CA MET A 28 -2.92 -1.85 2.02
C MET A 28 -4.26 -1.22 2.39
N SER A 29 -4.54 -0.10 1.73
CA SER A 29 -5.80 0.63 1.87
C SER A 29 -6.52 0.60 0.53
N PHE A 30 -7.81 0.27 0.60
CA PHE A 30 -8.71 0.22 -0.55
C PHE A 30 -9.80 1.31 -0.40
N PRO A 31 -10.54 1.62 -1.47
CA PRO A 31 -11.74 2.43 -1.37
C PRO A 31 -12.74 1.77 -0.39
N LEU A 32 -13.32 2.56 0.52
CA LEU A 32 -14.40 2.17 1.44
C LEU A 32 -15.74 2.00 0.72
N TRP A 33 -16.04 2.84 -0.26
CA TRP A 33 -17.39 2.97 -0.82
C TRP A 33 -17.59 2.25 -2.15
N SER A 34 -16.49 1.98 -2.85
CA SER A 34 -16.48 1.35 -4.17
C SER A 34 -15.81 -0.02 -4.08
N GLY A 35 -16.30 -0.98 -4.87
CA GLY A 35 -15.68 -2.27 -5.05
C GLY A 35 -14.71 -2.30 -6.23
N PRO A 36 -13.97 -3.40 -6.41
CA PRO A 36 -13.05 -3.56 -7.54
C PRO A 36 -13.77 -3.41 -8.88
N GLN A 37 -14.99 -3.94 -9.01
CA GLN A 37 -15.78 -3.84 -10.25
C GLN A 37 -16.07 -2.41 -10.72
N ASP A 38 -15.98 -1.42 -9.81
CA ASP A 38 -16.28 -0.02 -10.13
C ASP A 38 -15.10 0.68 -10.85
N PHE A 39 -13.95 -0.01 -11.00
CA PHE A 39 -12.75 0.52 -11.62
C PHE A 39 -12.29 -0.39 -12.77
N THR A 40 -12.00 0.21 -13.93
CA THR A 40 -11.49 -0.52 -15.11
C THR A 40 -10.06 -1.01 -14.91
N ASN A 41 -9.26 -0.27 -14.12
CA ASN A 41 -7.92 -0.63 -13.68
C ASN A 41 -7.82 -0.48 -12.16
N HIS A 42 -6.97 -1.28 -11.52
CA HIS A 42 -6.69 -1.16 -10.09
C HIS A 42 -5.25 -0.67 -9.86
N PRO A 43 -4.94 0.60 -10.20
CA PRO A 43 -3.59 1.09 -10.06
C PRO A 43 -3.17 1.04 -8.59
N ILE A 44 -2.02 0.42 -8.34
CA ILE A 44 -1.41 0.34 -7.02
C ILE A 44 -0.41 1.48 -6.89
N ILE A 45 -0.59 2.35 -5.89
CA ILE A 45 0.38 3.36 -5.51
C ILE A 45 1.16 2.85 -4.31
N ASN A 46 2.47 2.67 -4.46
CA ASN A 46 3.32 2.29 -3.34
C ASN A 46 3.96 3.55 -2.74
N ILE A 47 3.79 3.72 -1.43
CA ILE A 47 4.35 4.83 -0.67
C ILE A 47 5.18 4.24 0.47
N ALA A 48 6.45 4.65 0.59
CA ALA A 48 7.33 4.24 1.67
C ALA A 48 7.55 5.39 2.65
N LEU A 49 7.54 5.06 3.96
CA LEU A 49 8.00 5.92 5.03
C LEU A 49 9.48 5.65 5.33
N LEU A 50 10.30 6.65 5.07
CA LEU A 50 11.74 6.67 5.32
C LEU A 50 12.02 7.49 6.57
N ASN A 51 12.92 6.98 7.41
CA ASN A 51 13.37 7.62 8.66
C ASN A 51 12.22 8.10 9.55
N ASP A 52 11.07 7.42 9.52
CA ASP A 52 9.86 7.72 10.29
C ASP A 52 9.20 9.10 10.03
N PHE A 53 9.70 9.91 9.09
CA PHE A 53 9.17 11.25 8.81
C PHE A 53 9.02 11.61 7.32
N HIS A 54 9.64 10.88 6.38
CA HIS A 54 9.61 11.22 4.96
C HIS A 54 8.82 10.20 4.14
N TYR A 55 7.86 10.66 3.35
CA TYR A 55 7.06 9.80 2.47
C TYR A 55 7.48 9.92 1.02
N VAL A 56 7.80 8.80 0.39
CA VAL A 56 8.19 8.76 -1.03
C VAL A 56 7.33 7.78 -1.80
N LYS A 57 6.97 8.14 -3.04
CA LYS A 57 6.42 7.17 -3.99
C LYS A 57 7.56 6.25 -4.43
N VAL A 58 7.31 4.94 -4.45
CA VAL A 58 8.29 3.94 -4.89
C VAL A 58 7.68 3.02 -5.93
N ASP A 59 8.52 2.51 -6.82
CA ASP A 59 8.14 1.43 -7.72
C ASP A 59 8.68 0.12 -7.16
N LEU A 60 7.77 -0.83 -6.92
CA LEU A 60 8.13 -2.14 -6.40
C LEU A 60 8.45 -3.09 -7.54
N GLN A 61 9.62 -3.73 -7.47
CA GLN A 61 9.90 -4.89 -8.29
C GLN A 61 9.01 -6.07 -7.88
N LYS A 62 8.77 -7.01 -8.80
CA LYS A 62 7.97 -8.21 -8.55
C LYS A 62 8.54 -8.99 -7.34
N GLY A 63 7.68 -9.48 -6.44
CA GLY A 63 8.08 -10.28 -5.26
C GLY A 63 8.03 -9.57 -3.90
N HIS A 64 7.23 -8.51 -3.73
CA HIS A 64 7.09 -7.84 -2.44
C HIS A 64 6.16 -8.60 -1.47
N ARG A 65 6.36 -8.41 -0.15
CA ARG A 65 5.55 -9.08 0.90
C ARG A 65 4.06 -8.79 0.74
N LYS A 66 3.24 -9.77 1.13
CA LYS A 66 1.81 -9.59 1.36
C LYS A 66 1.61 -8.45 2.37
N ALA A 67 0.98 -7.36 1.94
CA ALA A 67 0.61 -6.27 2.83
C ALA A 67 -0.49 -6.72 3.79
N ASN A 68 -0.59 -6.12 4.97
CA ASN A 68 -1.76 -6.30 5.83
C ASN A 68 -2.89 -5.38 5.35
N ILE A 69 -4.14 -5.83 5.41
CA ILE A 69 -5.26 -4.91 5.16
C ILE A 69 -5.33 -3.88 6.28
N SER A 70 -5.54 -2.62 5.92
CA SER A 70 -5.77 -1.56 6.91
C SER A 70 -6.95 -1.92 7.80
N TRP A 71 -6.72 -1.93 9.11
CA TRP A 71 -7.76 -2.22 10.10
C TRP A 71 -8.95 -1.25 9.99
N ILE A 72 -8.69 0.02 9.71
CA ILE A 72 -9.72 1.05 9.51
C ILE A 72 -10.58 0.73 8.29
N TRP A 73 -9.96 0.27 7.19
CA TRP A 73 -10.73 -0.16 6.03
C TRP A 73 -11.66 -1.32 6.39
N ASN A 74 -11.14 -2.32 7.11
CA ASN A 74 -11.94 -3.49 7.48
C ASN A 74 -13.14 -3.12 8.39
N MET A 75 -12.98 -2.11 9.24
CA MET A 75 -14.04 -1.63 10.14
C MET A 75 -15.11 -0.78 9.44
N HIS A 76 -14.75 -0.04 8.38
CA HIS A 76 -15.63 0.98 7.78
C HIS A 76 -16.04 0.71 6.33
N LYS A 77 -15.57 -0.38 5.71
CA LYS A 77 -15.90 -0.71 4.32
C LYS A 77 -17.41 -0.93 4.12
N SER A 78 -17.91 -0.47 2.98
CA SER A 78 -19.24 -0.82 2.48
C SER A 78 -19.30 -2.27 2.00
N THR A 79 -20.52 -2.77 1.78
CA THR A 79 -20.74 -4.10 1.21
C THR A 79 -20.08 -4.25 -0.16
N CYS A 80 -20.23 -3.25 -1.04
CA CYS A 80 -19.65 -3.21 -2.39
C CYS A 80 -18.12 -3.32 -2.36
N SER A 81 -17.49 -2.72 -1.34
CA SER A 81 -16.03 -2.74 -1.15
C SER A 81 -15.49 -4.11 -0.71
N THR A 82 -16.33 -5.04 -0.25
CA THR A 82 -15.88 -6.37 0.20
C THR A 82 -15.14 -7.16 -0.89
N GLY A 83 -15.44 -6.92 -2.17
CA GLY A 83 -14.75 -7.55 -3.29
C GLY A 83 -13.23 -7.32 -3.32
N TRP A 84 -12.74 -6.22 -2.73
CA TRP A 84 -11.30 -5.95 -2.62
C TRP A 84 -10.57 -6.98 -1.79
N HIS A 85 -11.22 -7.57 -0.77
CA HIS A 85 -10.62 -8.62 0.04
C HIS A 85 -10.32 -9.86 -0.80
N THR A 86 -11.25 -10.24 -1.66
CA THR A 86 -11.10 -11.37 -2.58
C THR A 86 -10.00 -11.11 -3.62
N LEU A 87 -9.98 -9.90 -4.21
CA LEU A 87 -8.93 -9.49 -5.14
C LEU A 87 -7.55 -9.48 -4.44
N MET A 88 -7.50 -9.10 -3.17
CA MET A 88 -6.25 -9.13 -2.41
C MET A 88 -5.70 -10.55 -2.24
N LEU A 89 -6.59 -11.52 -2.01
CA LEU A 89 -6.21 -12.92 -1.86
C LEU A 89 -5.67 -13.50 -3.16
N THR A 90 -6.08 -13.02 -4.34
CA THR A 90 -5.53 -13.51 -5.61
C THR A 90 -4.12 -12.99 -5.91
N PHE A 91 -3.67 -11.93 -5.23
CA PHE A 91 -2.25 -11.52 -5.25
C PHE A 91 -1.41 -12.48 -4.37
N HIS A 92 -1.16 -13.71 -4.85
CA HIS A 92 -0.30 -14.68 -4.17
C HIS A 92 1.19 -14.56 -4.59
N HIS A 93 2.08 -14.52 -3.56
CA HIS A 93 3.38 -15.22 -3.40
C HIS A 93 4.73 -14.43 -3.26
N ILE A 94 5.21 -14.38 -1.99
CA ILE A 94 6.50 -14.71 -1.31
C ILE A 94 7.89 -13.99 -1.53
N ASP A 95 8.48 -13.68 -0.35
CA ASP A 95 9.85 -13.51 0.21
C ASP A 95 10.81 -12.30 0.09
N HIS A 96 11.27 -11.91 1.30
CA HIS A 96 12.51 -11.23 1.74
C HIS A 96 12.97 -9.88 1.13
N ALA A 97 12.29 -9.29 0.14
CA ALA A 97 12.84 -8.12 -0.56
C ALA A 97 12.75 -6.75 0.14
N ILE A 98 11.88 -6.52 1.14
CA ILE A 98 11.67 -5.17 1.70
C ILE A 98 12.90 -4.61 2.42
N ILE A 99 13.70 -5.46 3.08
CA ILE A 99 14.94 -5.00 3.75
C ILE A 99 15.97 -4.52 2.73
N ILE A 100 16.03 -5.15 1.55
CA ILE A 100 16.96 -4.77 0.47
C ILE A 100 16.47 -3.47 -0.18
N VAL A 101 15.18 -3.39 -0.55
CA VAL A 101 14.64 -2.21 -1.24
C VAL A 101 14.72 -0.95 -0.39
N LEU A 102 14.41 -1.03 0.92
CA LEU A 102 14.55 0.14 1.81
C LEU A 102 16.00 0.50 2.10
N LYS A 103 16.90 -0.48 2.23
CA LYS A 103 18.35 -0.19 2.36
C LYS A 103 18.91 0.47 1.10
N GLU A 104 18.52 -0.01 -0.07
CA GLU A 104 18.97 0.53 -1.36
C GLU A 104 18.39 1.93 -1.59
N LEU A 105 17.11 2.16 -1.31
CA LEU A 105 16.50 3.50 -1.34
C LEU A 105 17.18 4.46 -0.35
N MET A 106 17.48 4.01 0.86
CA MET A 106 18.24 4.82 1.83
C MET A 106 19.65 5.14 1.33
N TYR A 107 20.36 4.17 0.74
CA TYR A 107 21.69 4.38 0.18
C TYR A 107 21.67 5.37 -1.00
N GLN A 108 20.72 5.23 -1.92
CA GLN A 108 20.56 6.11 -3.09
C GLN A 108 20.14 7.55 -2.72
N ILE A 109 19.45 7.73 -1.59
CA ILE A 109 19.08 9.07 -1.10
C ILE A 109 20.27 9.71 -0.37
N ILE A 110 20.97 8.95 0.48
CA ILE A 110 22.15 9.44 1.21
C ILE A 110 23.31 9.76 0.26
N SER A 111 23.52 8.98 -0.80
CA SER A 111 24.62 9.22 -1.76
C SER A 111 24.43 10.44 -2.66
N LYS A 112 23.24 11.08 -2.62
CA LYS A 112 22.89 12.27 -3.40
C LYS A 112 22.73 13.54 -2.56
N MET A 113 23.02 13.47 -1.25
CA MET A 113 23.13 14.61 -0.35
C MET A 113 24.59 14.95 -0.10
#